data_AF-A0A2E3EG81-F1
#
_entry.id   AF-A0A2E3EG81-F1
#
_cell.length_a   1.000
_cell.length_b   1.000
_cell.length_c   1.000
_cell.angle_alpha   90.00
_cell.angle_beta   90.00
_cell.angle_gamma   90.00
#
_symmetry.space_group_name_H-M   'P 1'
#
loop_
_entity.id
_entity.type
_entity.pdbx_description
1 polymer ?
#
loop_
_entity_poly.entity_id
_entity_poly.type
_entity_poly.pdbx_seq_one_letter_code
_entity_poly.pdbx_strand_id
1 'polypeptide(L)'
;MQFIYLLIASIIFSVLLSSAKELPTILEELPAQKNLPDLFQFDDGKKVKNLDDWKERRKELIEPLMFYQYGSIPPRPDKVTPRLDKEKAHPSGTGKEHWITLIIDSKKNLEMRIVIYEPNTPGPHPVIIEEEGSLGGSKNAERFMKKNYLFIEYARHDLDPDRKNTTGAAQKAYPEYDWETLAVWAWGGMRVVDYLESRNDVDMEKIAITGHSRGGKMALLAGALDERISLVIPNGSGAGGAGSSRVLGPGAESIGMNDKPHWYHPRIRLFAENEAHLPFDQHFLKALVAPRGLFCIESTDDLYANPVGTYATSDAAMPVYELYGVPERNAIRFRRGGHTFSESDWTSLLDFAELTFYGKNPKDGQSFWQSPAEVTPRPDSGGEPGYVRVGNPNNKGDYNYPRVGSFGSVSHEYEISRYKVSNAQYASFLNLAASESDPNGLYNPKMRIRREFKDGKIIYDPYPATANVAVTYVSWYDALHYCNWLGGNYDTSFQGPAGQRKKDAKYFLPTENEWYKAAYYDPKSKKYKLYPLRDSHKIENSDQLPSKSSYGMMETADHVWEWTESKVGEAFRGIRSDSWFQGNNRQAAGRYYSNPDLELGHLGFRVARGLVKSSDKNAVNEKSLQNRARKFRR
;
A
#
# COMPACT_ATOMS: atom_id res chain seq x y z
N MET A 1 51.67 18.10 -14.41
CA MET A 1 51.22 18.68 -13.12
C MET A 1 49.68 18.65 -13.04
N GLN A 2 49.06 17.49 -13.29
CA GLN A 2 47.60 17.35 -13.46
C GLN A 2 47.14 15.91 -13.17
N PHE A 3 47.65 15.32 -12.08
CA PHE A 3 47.37 13.93 -11.68
C PHE A 3 47.05 13.77 -10.18
N ILE A 4 46.72 14.87 -9.47
CA ILE A 4 46.48 14.87 -8.02
C ILE A 4 45.01 15.20 -7.65
N TYR A 5 44.13 15.52 -8.61
CA TYR A 5 42.75 15.92 -8.32
C TYR A 5 41.69 14.80 -8.38
N LEU A 6 42.06 13.56 -8.74
CA LEU A 6 41.10 12.44 -8.85
C LEU A 6 41.11 11.47 -7.67
N LEU A 7 41.96 11.69 -6.65
CA LEU A 7 42.04 10.81 -5.47
C LEU A 7 41.37 11.38 -4.20
N ILE A 8 40.78 12.58 -4.28
CA ILE A 8 40.23 13.29 -3.11
C ILE A 8 38.68 13.20 -3.03
N ALA A 9 38.00 12.72 -4.07
CA ALA A 9 36.54 12.55 -4.06
C ALA A 9 36.05 11.25 -3.39
N SER A 10 36.92 10.28 -3.11
CA SER A 10 36.53 8.95 -2.59
C SER A 10 36.79 8.74 -1.09
N ILE A 11 37.08 9.79 -0.32
CA ILE A 11 37.45 9.70 1.11
C ILE A 11 36.46 10.43 2.06
N ILE A 12 35.35 11.01 1.57
CA ILE A 12 34.40 11.80 2.42
C ILE A 12 33.12 11.04 2.80
N PHE A 13 33.00 9.72 2.61
CA PHE A 13 31.80 8.97 3.03
C PHE A 13 32.04 7.81 4.01
N SER A 14 33.11 7.91 4.81
CA SER A 14 33.47 6.85 5.78
C SER A 14 33.31 7.24 7.25
N VAL A 15 32.78 8.42 7.59
CA VAL A 15 32.58 8.82 8.99
C VAL A 15 31.30 9.64 9.10
N LEU A 16 30.20 8.99 9.52
CA LEU A 16 29.11 9.51 10.37
C LEU A 16 27.98 8.46 10.45
N LEU A 17 28.28 7.29 11.00
CA LEU A 17 27.29 6.38 11.59
C LEU A 17 27.79 6.02 12.99
N SER A 18 27.93 7.04 13.81
CA SER A 18 28.41 6.95 15.18
C SER A 18 27.80 8.12 15.94
N SER A 19 26.64 7.85 16.56
CA SER A 19 25.67 8.76 17.18
C SER A 19 24.44 8.96 16.31
N ALA A 20 23.64 7.90 16.11
CA ALA A 20 22.22 8.12 15.85
C ALA A 20 21.71 9.01 16.99
N LYS A 21 21.13 10.16 16.67
CA LYS A 21 20.39 10.94 17.64
C LYS A 21 19.35 9.96 18.19
N GLU A 22 19.24 9.80 19.51
CA GLU A 22 18.17 8.95 20.04
C GLU A 22 16.84 9.61 19.64
N LEU A 23 16.24 9.12 18.56
CA LEU A 23 14.94 9.59 18.10
C LEU A 23 13.89 9.12 19.12
N PRO A 24 12.81 9.90 19.31
CA PRO A 24 11.76 9.58 20.28
C PRO A 24 11.23 8.15 20.14
N THR A 25 11.15 7.42 21.24
CA THR A 25 10.54 6.06 21.26
C THR A 25 9.21 6.03 22.01
N ILE A 26 8.72 7.20 22.41
CA ILE A 26 7.47 7.44 23.11
C ILE A 26 6.52 8.16 22.14
N LEU A 27 5.30 7.67 21.99
CA LEU A 27 4.36 8.15 20.97
C LEU A 27 3.95 9.61 21.21
N GLU A 28 3.86 10.03 22.47
CA GLU A 28 3.48 11.38 22.90
C GLU A 28 4.49 12.45 22.47
N GLU A 29 5.75 12.08 22.23
CA GLU A 29 6.80 12.96 21.72
C GLU A 29 6.75 13.13 20.20
N LEU A 30 5.94 12.31 19.52
CA LEU A 30 5.77 12.30 18.07
C LEU A 30 4.38 12.84 17.73
N PRO A 31 4.22 14.13 17.38
CA PRO A 31 2.91 14.69 17.15
C PRO A 31 2.20 14.04 15.96
N ALA A 32 0.89 13.82 16.08
CA ALA A 32 0.08 13.34 14.98
C ALA A 32 0.04 14.36 13.83
N GLN A 33 0.21 13.88 12.61
CA GLN A 33 0.18 14.66 11.38
C GLN A 33 -0.93 14.13 10.48
N LYS A 34 -1.75 15.03 9.92
CA LYS A 34 -2.83 14.65 8.98
C LYS A 34 -2.28 14.27 7.59
N ASN A 35 -1.28 15.03 7.12
CA ASN A 35 -0.73 14.89 5.78
C ASN A 35 0.53 14.03 5.78
N LEU A 36 1.03 13.69 4.58
CA LEU A 36 2.37 13.13 4.43
C LEU A 36 3.42 14.14 4.93
N PRO A 37 4.48 13.69 5.65
CA PRO A 37 5.57 14.56 6.08
C PRO A 37 6.20 15.34 4.91
N ASP A 38 6.47 16.63 5.09
CA ASP A 38 6.99 17.52 4.04
C ASP A 38 8.47 17.21 3.71
N LEU A 39 8.76 16.84 2.46
CA LEU A 39 10.13 16.62 1.99
C LEU A 39 10.96 17.91 1.93
N PHE A 40 10.29 19.07 1.81
CA PHE A 40 10.93 20.38 1.65
C PHE A 40 10.99 21.17 2.96
N GLN A 41 10.91 20.48 4.10
CA GLN A 41 11.08 21.04 5.42
C GLN A 41 12.03 20.17 6.25
N PHE A 42 13.08 20.78 6.80
CA PHE A 42 13.98 20.18 7.78
C PHE A 42 13.27 19.99 9.12
N ASP A 43 13.81 19.13 9.98
CA ASP A 43 13.22 18.83 11.29
C ASP A 43 13.23 20.06 12.23
N ASP A 44 14.13 21.02 12.01
CA ASP A 44 14.17 22.31 12.73
C ASP A 44 13.21 23.37 12.17
N GLY A 45 12.42 23.03 11.14
CA GLY A 45 11.44 23.89 10.50
C GLY A 45 11.99 24.74 9.34
N LYS A 46 13.30 24.74 9.06
CA LYS A 46 13.84 25.40 7.87
C LYS A 46 13.27 24.77 6.60
N LYS A 47 13.15 25.57 5.53
CA LYS A 47 12.67 25.10 4.22
C LYS A 47 13.84 24.74 3.30
N VAL A 48 13.68 23.66 2.54
CA VAL A 48 14.55 23.30 1.41
C VAL A 48 14.18 24.19 0.24
N LYS A 49 15.13 24.97 -0.28
CA LYS A 49 14.88 25.94 -1.38
C LYS A 49 15.66 25.62 -2.65
N ASN A 50 16.73 24.85 -2.53
CA ASN A 50 17.64 24.56 -3.64
C ASN A 50 18.27 23.17 -3.47
N LEU A 51 19.10 22.77 -4.44
CA LEU A 51 19.75 21.46 -4.47
C LEU A 51 20.77 21.25 -3.34
N ASP A 52 21.42 22.30 -2.84
CA ASP A 52 22.38 22.17 -1.74
C ASP A 52 21.65 21.94 -0.41
N ASP A 53 20.53 22.64 -0.18
CA ASP A 53 19.63 22.34 0.94
C ASP A 53 19.12 20.90 0.85
N TRP A 54 18.76 20.44 -0.35
CA TRP A 54 18.27 19.08 -0.55
C TRP A 54 19.34 18.03 -0.22
N LYS A 55 20.61 18.23 -0.61
CA LYS A 55 21.71 17.32 -0.26
C LYS A 55 21.84 17.13 1.25
N GLU A 56 21.62 18.18 2.04
CA GLU A 56 21.62 18.09 3.50
C GLU A 56 20.33 17.42 4.01
N ARG A 57 19.16 17.78 3.47
CA ARG A 57 17.88 17.16 3.86
C ARG A 57 17.88 15.66 3.65
N ARG A 58 18.48 15.15 2.57
CA ARG A 58 18.62 13.70 2.30
C ARG A 58 19.16 12.92 3.50
N LYS A 59 20.13 13.48 4.23
CA LYS A 59 20.73 12.82 5.40
C LYS A 59 19.72 12.68 6.53
N GLU A 60 18.92 13.71 6.79
CA GLU A 60 17.85 13.68 7.79
C GLU A 60 16.71 12.71 7.42
N LEU A 61 16.43 12.49 6.13
CA LEU A 61 15.40 11.53 5.72
C LEU A 61 15.79 10.07 6.02
N ILE A 62 17.08 9.73 5.93
CA ILE A 62 17.60 8.37 6.17
C ILE A 62 17.47 7.99 7.65
N GLU A 63 17.74 8.91 8.56
CA GLU A 63 17.80 8.63 9.99
C GLU A 63 16.51 7.99 10.57
N PRO A 64 15.30 8.54 10.39
CA PRO A 64 14.07 7.93 10.90
C PRO A 64 13.71 6.63 10.18
N LEU A 65 14.03 6.49 8.88
CA LEU A 65 13.84 5.24 8.14
C LEU A 65 14.66 4.10 8.77
N MET A 66 15.95 4.34 8.98
CA MET A 66 16.84 3.33 9.55
C MET A 66 16.55 3.11 11.03
N PHE A 67 16.28 4.16 11.81
CA PHE A 67 15.95 4.03 13.23
C PHE A 67 14.64 3.27 13.43
N TYR A 68 13.52 3.73 12.89
CA TYR A 68 12.23 3.10 13.21
C TYR A 68 11.96 1.82 12.43
N GLN A 69 12.38 1.73 11.16
CA GLN A 69 11.90 0.70 10.24
C GLN A 69 12.92 -0.38 9.89
N TYR A 70 14.17 -0.05 9.59
CA TYR A 70 15.10 -1.00 8.97
C TYR A 70 16.23 -1.49 9.89
N GLY A 71 16.58 -0.73 10.92
CA GLY A 71 17.76 -0.93 11.76
C GLY A 71 19.03 -0.41 11.10
N SER A 72 20.09 -0.24 11.89
CA SER A 72 21.42 0.15 11.43
C SER A 72 22.09 -0.99 10.65
N ILE A 73 22.74 -0.68 9.54
CA ILE A 73 23.44 -1.66 8.69
C ILE A 73 24.96 -1.53 8.82
N PRO A 74 25.72 -2.63 8.60
CA PRO A 74 27.17 -2.55 8.50
C PRO A 74 27.63 -1.59 7.40
N PRO A 75 28.79 -0.94 7.56
CA PRO A 75 29.39 -0.15 6.50
C PRO A 75 29.79 -1.04 5.32
N ARG A 76 30.23 -0.41 4.24
CA ARG A 76 30.87 -1.11 3.12
C ARG A 76 32.02 -1.99 3.66
N PRO A 77 32.08 -3.29 3.30
CA PRO A 77 33.17 -4.16 3.75
C PRO A 77 34.49 -3.75 3.10
N ASP A 78 35.59 -4.17 3.71
CA ASP A 78 36.94 -3.92 3.19
C ASP A 78 37.22 -4.66 1.87
N LYS A 79 36.57 -5.81 1.66
CA LYS A 79 36.76 -6.63 0.47
C LYS A 79 35.52 -7.47 0.14
N VAL A 80 35.28 -7.65 -1.17
CA VAL A 80 34.38 -8.67 -1.72
C VAL A 80 35.19 -9.51 -2.71
N THR A 81 35.37 -10.80 -2.43
CA THR A 81 36.18 -11.71 -3.26
C THR A 81 35.29 -12.71 -3.99
N PRO A 82 35.29 -12.77 -5.33
CA PRO A 82 34.51 -13.75 -6.07
C PRO A 82 35.20 -15.12 -6.07
N ARG A 83 34.42 -16.18 -5.90
CA ARG A 83 34.80 -17.57 -6.17
C ARG A 83 33.89 -18.11 -7.26
N LEU A 84 34.44 -18.44 -8.43
CA LEU A 84 33.67 -19.09 -9.49
C LEU A 84 33.39 -20.54 -9.09
N ASP A 85 32.11 -20.88 -8.92
CA ASP A 85 31.69 -22.23 -8.57
C ASP A 85 31.38 -23.05 -9.83
N LYS A 86 30.78 -22.42 -10.85
CA LYS A 86 30.42 -23.07 -12.11
C LYS A 86 30.23 -22.07 -13.26
N GLU A 87 30.61 -22.47 -14.47
CA GLU A 87 30.26 -21.78 -15.72
C GLU A 87 29.55 -22.76 -16.67
N LYS A 88 28.56 -22.27 -17.41
CA LYS A 88 27.96 -23.01 -18.54
C LYS A 88 27.39 -22.07 -19.59
N ALA A 89 27.22 -22.56 -20.82
CA ALA A 89 26.44 -21.86 -21.83
C ALA A 89 24.96 -21.75 -21.40
N HIS A 90 24.34 -20.60 -21.65
CA HIS A 90 22.91 -20.44 -21.43
C HIS A 90 22.12 -21.21 -22.50
N PRO A 91 21.00 -21.90 -22.16
CA PRO A 91 20.23 -22.71 -23.11
C PRO A 91 19.72 -21.95 -24.34
N SER A 92 19.55 -20.63 -24.26
CA SER A 92 19.15 -19.80 -25.42
C SER A 92 20.26 -19.57 -26.46
N GLY A 93 21.52 -19.90 -26.13
CA GLY A 93 22.69 -19.60 -26.97
C GLY A 93 23.09 -18.12 -27.00
N THR A 94 22.39 -17.24 -26.29
CA THR A 94 22.65 -15.78 -26.28
C THR A 94 23.84 -15.39 -25.40
N GLY A 95 24.25 -16.26 -24.49
CA GLY A 95 25.25 -15.94 -23.47
C GLY A 95 25.65 -17.13 -22.61
N LYS A 96 26.20 -16.83 -21.44
CA LYS A 96 26.68 -17.78 -20.43
C LYS A 96 26.06 -17.52 -19.07
N GLU A 97 26.09 -18.52 -18.21
CA GLU A 97 25.77 -18.42 -16.79
C GLU A 97 27.04 -18.63 -15.96
N HIS A 98 27.39 -17.65 -15.13
CA HIS A 98 28.47 -17.72 -14.15
C HIS A 98 27.88 -17.79 -12.75
N TRP A 99 28.03 -18.94 -12.11
CA TRP A 99 27.63 -19.19 -10.73
C TRP A 99 28.82 -18.87 -9.83
N ILE A 100 28.66 -17.85 -8.99
CA ILE A 100 29.75 -17.27 -8.20
C ILE A 100 29.31 -17.19 -6.74
N THR A 101 30.20 -17.56 -5.82
CA THR A 101 30.07 -17.20 -4.40
C THR A 101 30.87 -15.93 -4.13
N LEU A 102 30.21 -14.88 -3.65
CA LEU A 102 30.87 -13.69 -3.11
C LEU A 102 31.26 -13.94 -1.66
N ILE A 103 32.55 -13.87 -1.36
CA ILE A 103 33.09 -13.91 0.01
C ILE A 103 33.28 -12.47 0.47
N ILE A 104 32.43 -12.04 1.38
CA ILE A 104 32.25 -10.66 1.85
C ILE A 104 32.97 -10.49 3.18
N ASP A 105 33.75 -9.41 3.27
CA ASP A 105 34.56 -9.00 4.43
C ASP A 105 35.68 -9.99 4.76
N SER A 106 36.92 -9.50 4.74
CA SER A 106 38.11 -10.34 4.88
C SER A 106 38.21 -11.05 6.23
N LYS A 107 37.56 -10.50 7.27
CA LYS A 107 37.58 -11.04 8.63
C LYS A 107 36.35 -11.89 8.92
N LYS A 108 35.20 -11.55 8.35
CA LYS A 108 33.93 -12.25 8.60
C LYS A 108 33.71 -13.43 7.65
N ASN A 109 34.23 -13.37 6.42
CA ASN A 109 34.07 -14.40 5.38
C ASN A 109 32.60 -14.80 5.16
N LEU A 110 31.71 -13.82 5.13
CA LEU A 110 30.29 -14.04 4.88
C LEU A 110 30.09 -14.41 3.42
N GLU A 111 29.45 -15.54 3.14
CA GLU A 111 29.22 -16.01 1.77
C GLU A 111 27.82 -15.64 1.26
N MET A 112 27.75 -15.16 0.01
CA MET A 112 26.49 -14.95 -0.71
C MET A 112 26.66 -15.40 -2.16
N ARG A 113 25.81 -16.31 -2.62
CA ARG A 113 25.85 -16.78 -4.01
C ARG A 113 25.13 -15.80 -4.94
N ILE A 114 25.64 -15.71 -6.16
CA ILE A 114 25.03 -14.99 -7.28
C ILE A 114 25.09 -15.84 -8.56
N VAL A 115 24.21 -15.53 -9.51
CA VAL A 115 24.32 -16.00 -10.90
C VAL A 115 24.37 -14.79 -11.80
N ILE A 116 25.38 -14.73 -12.67
CA ILE A 116 25.50 -13.71 -13.71
C ILE A 116 25.20 -14.35 -15.05
N TYR A 117 24.22 -13.79 -15.75
CA TYR A 117 23.89 -14.10 -17.12
C TYR A 117 24.59 -13.07 -18.02
N GLU A 118 25.65 -13.53 -18.68
CA GLU A 118 26.55 -12.69 -19.47
C GLU A 118 26.31 -12.88 -20.97
N PRO A 119 26.00 -11.82 -21.75
CA PRO A 119 25.78 -11.94 -23.19
C PRO A 119 27.10 -12.26 -23.92
N ASN A 120 27.02 -12.94 -25.07
CA ASN A 120 28.21 -13.26 -25.89
C ASN A 120 28.83 -12.04 -26.62
N THR A 121 28.37 -10.83 -26.33
CA THR A 121 28.85 -9.59 -26.93
C THR A 121 29.93 -8.94 -26.05
N PRO A 122 30.89 -8.19 -26.61
CA PRO A 122 31.84 -7.41 -25.80
C PRO A 122 31.15 -6.32 -24.96
N GLY A 123 31.66 -6.08 -23.76
CA GLY A 123 31.24 -4.99 -22.87
C GLY A 123 31.87 -3.61 -23.19
N PRO A 124 31.67 -2.61 -22.32
CA PRO A 124 30.99 -2.69 -21.03
C PRO A 124 29.46 -2.82 -21.15
N HIS A 125 28.86 -3.58 -20.24
CA HIS A 125 27.44 -3.90 -20.24
C HIS A 125 26.68 -3.14 -19.14
N PRO A 126 25.49 -2.59 -19.43
CA PRO A 126 24.54 -2.21 -18.37
C PRO A 126 24.11 -3.46 -17.58
N VAL A 127 23.66 -3.27 -16.34
CA VAL A 127 23.38 -4.35 -15.40
C VAL A 127 21.95 -4.25 -14.87
N ILE A 128 21.25 -5.37 -14.80
CA ILE A 128 20.03 -5.54 -14.00
C ILE A 128 20.32 -6.54 -12.89
N ILE A 129 20.17 -6.12 -11.64
CA ILE A 129 20.26 -6.97 -10.45
C ILE A 129 18.84 -7.31 -9.99
N GLU A 130 18.47 -8.58 -10.01
CA GLU A 130 17.21 -9.12 -9.48
C GLU A 130 17.44 -9.81 -8.12
N GLU A 131 16.54 -9.52 -7.19
CA GLU A 131 16.33 -10.34 -6.01
C GLU A 131 15.31 -11.45 -6.31
N GLU A 132 15.77 -12.70 -6.43
CA GLU A 132 14.90 -13.85 -6.77
C GLU A 132 14.71 -14.86 -5.63
N GLY A 133 15.36 -14.70 -4.48
CA GLY A 133 15.28 -15.61 -3.31
C GLY A 133 15.90 -16.99 -3.53
N SER A 134 15.85 -17.51 -4.76
CA SER A 134 16.54 -18.69 -5.27
C SER A 134 17.28 -18.34 -6.56
N LEU A 135 18.43 -18.97 -6.78
CA LEU A 135 19.26 -18.72 -7.95
C LEU A 135 18.96 -19.67 -9.11
N GLY A 136 19.07 -19.13 -10.32
CA GLY A 136 19.08 -19.81 -11.59
C GLY A 136 17.69 -20.11 -12.13
N GLY A 137 17.63 -20.19 -13.45
CA GLY A 137 16.41 -20.55 -14.18
C GLY A 137 15.50 -19.39 -14.53
N SER A 138 15.93 -18.13 -14.35
CA SER A 138 15.16 -16.98 -14.79
C SER A 138 14.86 -17.05 -16.28
N LYS A 139 13.57 -16.92 -16.59
CA LYS A 139 13.07 -16.83 -17.98
C LYS A 139 13.36 -15.46 -18.60
N ASN A 140 13.76 -14.48 -17.78
CA ASN A 140 14.03 -13.12 -18.22
C ASN A 140 15.49 -12.87 -18.56
N ALA A 141 16.41 -13.73 -18.13
CA ALA A 141 17.83 -13.57 -18.45
C ALA A 141 18.09 -13.41 -19.96
N GLU A 142 17.46 -14.24 -20.79
CA GLU A 142 17.59 -14.16 -22.26
C GLU A 142 17.13 -12.80 -22.82
N ARG A 143 16.04 -12.24 -22.27
CA ARG A 143 15.49 -10.94 -22.69
C ARG A 143 16.51 -9.82 -22.52
N PHE A 144 17.24 -9.82 -21.40
CA PHE A 144 18.25 -8.82 -21.10
C PHE A 144 19.57 -9.08 -21.85
N MET A 145 20.03 -10.34 -21.94
CA MET A 145 21.21 -10.67 -22.74
C MET A 145 21.03 -10.32 -24.22
N LYS A 146 19.83 -10.48 -24.79
CA LYS A 146 19.51 -10.03 -26.17
C LYS A 146 19.65 -8.52 -26.38
N LYS A 147 19.69 -7.75 -25.29
CA LYS A 147 19.92 -6.30 -25.28
C LYS A 147 21.33 -5.94 -24.80
N ASN A 148 22.20 -6.92 -24.64
CA ASN A 148 23.57 -6.78 -24.16
C ASN A 148 23.66 -6.28 -22.71
N TYR A 149 22.67 -6.60 -21.88
CA TYR A 149 22.72 -6.37 -20.44
C TYR A 149 23.29 -7.60 -19.73
N LEU A 150 24.04 -7.38 -18.66
CA LEU A 150 24.22 -8.38 -17.62
C LEU A 150 22.92 -8.49 -16.83
N PHE A 151 22.45 -9.71 -16.62
CA PHE A 151 21.35 -9.98 -15.70
C PHE A 151 21.90 -10.78 -14.52
N ILE A 152 21.65 -10.31 -13.30
CA ILE A 152 22.28 -10.88 -12.10
C ILE A 152 21.20 -11.22 -11.09
N GLU A 153 21.20 -12.46 -10.63
CA GLU A 153 20.40 -12.88 -9.48
C GLU A 153 21.32 -13.04 -8.27
N TYR A 154 20.85 -12.69 -7.08
CA TYR A 154 21.59 -12.95 -5.84
C TYR A 154 20.75 -13.67 -4.78
N ALA A 155 21.37 -14.63 -4.08
CA ALA A 155 20.73 -15.48 -3.09
C ALA A 155 20.63 -14.79 -1.73
N ARG A 156 19.67 -13.88 -1.57
CA ARG A 156 19.43 -13.19 -0.28
C ARG A 156 19.23 -14.12 0.93
N HIS A 157 18.75 -15.36 0.73
CA HIS A 157 18.59 -16.35 1.80
C HIS A 157 19.90 -16.93 2.32
N ASP A 158 21.00 -16.76 1.59
CA ASP A 158 22.34 -17.05 2.11
C ASP A 158 22.73 -16.08 3.23
N LEU A 159 22.23 -14.84 3.17
CA LEU A 159 22.47 -13.82 4.18
C LEU A 159 21.50 -13.94 5.36
N ASP A 160 20.20 -14.01 5.08
CA ASP A 160 19.16 -14.19 6.10
C ASP A 160 17.94 -14.94 5.51
N PRO A 161 17.54 -16.09 6.10
CA PRO A 161 16.37 -16.82 5.64
C PRO A 161 15.09 -16.04 5.97
N ASP A 162 14.06 -16.11 5.12
CA ASP A 162 12.75 -15.55 5.46
C ASP A 162 12.02 -16.46 6.46
N ARG A 163 12.44 -16.43 7.72
CA ARG A 163 11.92 -17.31 8.76
C ARG A 163 11.90 -16.63 10.12
N LYS A 164 10.73 -16.68 10.77
CA LYS A 164 10.55 -16.19 12.14
C LYS A 164 11.53 -16.86 13.10
N ASN A 165 11.97 -16.12 14.12
CA ASN A 165 12.81 -16.61 15.22
C ASN A 165 14.10 -17.30 14.73
N THR A 166 14.64 -16.85 13.61
CA THR A 166 15.89 -17.36 13.04
C THR A 166 16.84 -16.18 12.86
N THR A 167 18.09 -16.37 13.25
CA THR A 167 19.16 -15.39 13.00
C THR A 167 19.97 -15.82 11.79
N GLY A 168 20.03 -14.97 10.76
CA GLY A 168 20.76 -15.20 9.52
C GLY A 168 22.27 -15.24 9.66
N ALA A 169 22.96 -15.65 8.59
CA ALA A 169 24.42 -15.66 8.53
C ALA A 169 25.01 -14.25 8.64
N ALA A 170 24.38 -13.26 7.99
CA ALA A 170 24.81 -11.87 8.03
C ALA A 170 24.69 -11.27 9.44
N GLN A 171 23.57 -11.50 10.12
CA GLN A 171 23.36 -11.03 11.50
C GLN A 171 24.33 -11.71 12.49
N LYS A 172 24.68 -12.99 12.28
CA LYS A 172 25.72 -13.67 13.07
C LYS A 172 27.12 -13.11 12.80
N ALA A 173 27.40 -12.73 11.56
CA ALA A 173 28.67 -12.11 11.17
C ALA A 173 28.82 -10.69 11.74
N TYR A 174 27.72 -9.95 11.85
CA TYR A 174 27.66 -8.56 12.29
C TYR A 174 26.69 -8.35 13.47
N PRO A 175 26.97 -8.95 14.64
CA PRO A 175 26.07 -8.90 15.80
C PRO A 175 25.96 -7.51 16.45
N GLU A 176 26.85 -6.58 16.09
CA GLU A 176 26.88 -5.21 16.61
C GLU A 176 25.85 -4.26 15.95
N TYR A 177 25.15 -4.74 14.91
CA TYR A 177 24.12 -3.98 14.18
C TYR A 177 22.73 -4.55 14.45
N ASP A 178 21.73 -3.66 14.53
CA ASP A 178 20.32 -4.00 14.83
C ASP A 178 19.43 -4.08 13.57
N TRP A 179 20.02 -4.14 12.38
CA TRP A 179 19.33 -4.47 11.14
C TRP A 179 18.52 -5.78 11.16
N GLU A 180 17.39 -5.72 10.48
CA GLU A 180 16.49 -6.85 10.28
C GLU A 180 16.49 -7.31 8.82
N THR A 181 15.72 -8.36 8.51
CA THR A 181 15.80 -9.12 7.25
C THR A 181 15.81 -8.25 5.98
N LEU A 182 14.95 -7.23 5.86
CA LEU A 182 14.91 -6.38 4.66
C LEU A 182 16.19 -5.55 4.47
N ALA A 183 16.75 -5.03 5.57
CA ALA A 183 18.00 -4.28 5.55
C ALA A 183 19.19 -5.19 5.23
N VAL A 184 19.20 -6.41 5.75
CA VAL A 184 20.21 -7.43 5.40
C VAL A 184 20.20 -7.73 3.91
N TRP A 185 19.02 -7.96 3.34
CA TRP A 185 18.89 -8.25 1.91
C TRP A 185 19.27 -7.06 1.03
N ALA A 186 18.97 -5.83 1.47
CA ALA A 186 19.33 -4.60 0.76
C ALA A 186 20.84 -4.41 0.74
N TRP A 187 21.47 -4.58 1.89
CA TRP A 187 22.92 -4.58 2.03
C TRP A 187 23.55 -5.65 1.14
N GLY A 188 22.99 -6.85 1.04
CA GLY A 188 23.42 -7.88 0.11
C GLY A 188 23.47 -7.41 -1.35
N GLY A 189 22.41 -6.75 -1.83
CA GLY A 189 22.39 -6.15 -3.17
C GLY A 189 23.50 -5.12 -3.37
N MET A 190 23.80 -4.29 -2.37
CA MET A 190 24.93 -3.35 -2.40
C MET A 190 26.30 -4.05 -2.48
N ARG A 191 26.43 -5.27 -1.94
CA ARG A 191 27.66 -6.08 -2.07
C ARG A 191 27.85 -6.64 -3.49
N VAL A 192 26.76 -6.89 -4.20
CA VAL A 192 26.83 -7.20 -5.64
C VAL A 192 27.44 -6.02 -6.38
N VAL A 193 27.01 -4.79 -6.08
CA VAL A 193 27.59 -3.57 -6.68
C VAL A 193 29.07 -3.41 -6.35
N ASP A 194 29.49 -3.70 -5.12
CA ASP A 194 30.92 -3.70 -4.74
C ASP A 194 31.75 -4.69 -5.58
N TYR A 195 31.19 -5.86 -5.93
CA TYR A 195 31.85 -6.80 -6.82
C TYR A 195 31.93 -6.29 -8.26
N LEU A 196 30.89 -5.63 -8.75
CA LEU A 196 30.84 -5.09 -10.12
C LEU A 196 31.92 -4.04 -10.39
N GLU A 197 32.37 -3.28 -9.38
CA GLU A 197 33.49 -2.35 -9.51
C GLU A 197 34.81 -3.03 -9.92
N SER A 198 34.95 -4.34 -9.65
CA SER A 198 36.13 -5.11 -10.04
C SER A 198 36.08 -5.66 -11.47
N ARG A 199 34.97 -5.46 -12.18
CA ARG A 199 34.71 -6.00 -13.52
C ARG A 199 34.88 -4.91 -14.59
N ASN A 200 35.75 -5.16 -15.56
CA ASN A 200 36.02 -4.22 -16.66
C ASN A 200 34.99 -4.31 -17.80
N ASP A 201 34.13 -5.34 -17.79
CA ASP A 201 33.04 -5.56 -18.73
C ASP A 201 31.70 -4.97 -18.24
N VAL A 202 31.70 -4.22 -17.14
CA VAL A 202 30.51 -3.58 -16.56
C VAL A 202 30.52 -2.06 -16.80
N ASP A 203 29.37 -1.51 -17.18
CA ASP A 203 29.12 -0.07 -17.19
C ASP A 203 28.56 0.36 -15.83
N MET A 204 29.43 0.88 -14.96
CA MET A 204 29.07 1.28 -13.59
C MET A 204 28.07 2.45 -13.53
N GLU A 205 27.87 3.19 -14.62
CA GLU A 205 26.87 4.26 -14.71
C GLU A 205 25.47 3.74 -15.07
N LYS A 206 25.33 2.43 -15.31
CA LYS A 206 24.08 1.80 -15.80
C LYS A 206 23.72 0.55 -15.02
N ILE A 207 23.60 0.70 -13.71
CA ILE A 207 23.18 -0.37 -12.81
C ILE A 207 21.72 -0.16 -12.41
N ALA A 208 20.89 -1.16 -12.65
CA ALA A 208 19.53 -1.25 -12.13
C ALA A 208 19.41 -2.31 -11.03
N ILE A 209 18.53 -2.07 -10.06
CA ILE A 209 18.09 -3.10 -9.10
C ILE A 209 16.58 -3.25 -9.11
N THR A 210 16.09 -4.48 -9.06
CA THR A 210 14.67 -4.83 -9.09
C THR A 210 14.36 -6.00 -8.17
N GLY A 211 13.07 -6.15 -7.87
CA GLY A 211 12.55 -7.31 -7.18
C GLY A 211 11.03 -7.23 -7.03
N HIS A 212 10.40 -8.38 -6.82
CA HIS A 212 8.96 -8.48 -6.62
C HIS A 212 8.60 -8.57 -5.14
N SER A 213 7.52 -7.90 -4.72
CA SER A 213 6.99 -7.99 -3.36
C SER A 213 8.03 -7.52 -2.34
N ARG A 214 8.36 -8.35 -1.36
CA ARG A 214 9.51 -8.17 -0.45
C ARG A 214 10.84 -7.85 -1.14
N GLY A 215 11.09 -8.40 -2.34
CA GLY A 215 12.27 -8.08 -3.14
C GLY A 215 12.22 -6.65 -3.66
N GLY A 216 11.03 -6.15 -3.97
CA GLY A 216 10.81 -4.75 -4.32
C GLY A 216 11.03 -3.81 -3.13
N LYS A 217 10.61 -4.21 -1.91
CA LYS A 217 10.89 -3.44 -0.67
C LYS A 217 12.40 -3.26 -0.47
N MET A 218 13.13 -4.37 -0.58
CA MET A 218 14.58 -4.41 -0.52
C MET A 218 15.20 -3.55 -1.62
N ALA A 219 14.79 -3.72 -2.87
CA ALA A 219 15.38 -3.03 -4.02
C ALA A 219 15.25 -1.51 -3.86
N LEU A 220 14.10 -1.04 -3.35
CA LEU A 220 13.90 0.37 -3.03
C LEU A 220 14.84 0.84 -1.91
N LEU A 221 15.01 0.06 -0.84
CA LEU A 221 15.94 0.39 0.25
C LEU A 221 17.40 0.43 -0.22
N ALA A 222 17.85 -0.59 -0.95
CA ALA A 222 19.20 -0.64 -1.53
C ALA A 222 19.44 0.55 -2.46
N GLY A 223 18.47 0.83 -3.34
CA GLY A 223 18.50 2.00 -4.21
C GLY A 223 18.56 3.32 -3.45
N ALA A 224 17.82 3.47 -2.35
CA ALA A 224 17.86 4.67 -1.51
C ALA A 224 19.20 4.87 -0.80
N LEU A 225 19.88 3.78 -0.40
CA LEU A 225 21.12 3.83 0.39
C LEU A 225 22.41 3.75 -0.45
N ASP A 226 22.34 3.29 -1.70
CA ASP A 226 23.49 3.15 -2.59
C ASP A 226 23.31 3.96 -3.86
N GLU A 227 23.97 5.12 -3.92
CA GLU A 227 23.86 6.07 -5.03
C GLU A 227 24.50 5.57 -6.34
N ARG A 228 25.26 4.47 -6.31
CA ARG A 228 25.80 3.83 -7.53
C ARG A 228 24.71 3.15 -8.38
N ILE A 229 23.57 2.82 -7.78
CA ILE A 229 22.45 2.19 -8.46
C ILE A 229 21.67 3.26 -9.23
N SER A 230 21.84 3.31 -10.54
CA SER A 230 21.30 4.36 -11.41
C SER A 230 19.81 4.20 -11.75
N LEU A 231 19.23 3.02 -11.51
CA LEU A 231 17.80 2.76 -11.70
C LEU A 231 17.25 1.79 -10.63
N VAL A 232 16.10 2.10 -10.05
CA VAL A 232 15.47 1.33 -8.98
C VAL A 232 14.05 0.97 -9.39
N ILE A 233 13.73 -0.33 -9.45
CA ILE A 233 12.41 -0.81 -9.91
C ILE A 233 11.74 -1.69 -8.84
N PRO A 234 11.07 -1.11 -7.84
CA PRO A 234 10.23 -1.89 -6.93
C PRO A 234 8.96 -2.36 -7.65
N ASN A 235 8.73 -3.67 -7.73
CA ASN A 235 7.51 -4.24 -8.29
C ASN A 235 6.60 -4.80 -7.19
N GLY A 236 5.35 -4.33 -7.11
CA GLY A 236 4.33 -4.82 -6.17
C GLY A 236 4.80 -4.78 -4.72
N SER A 237 5.57 -3.76 -4.35
CA SER A 237 6.39 -3.81 -3.14
C SER A 237 5.61 -3.53 -1.86
N GLY A 238 4.51 -2.78 -1.90
CA GLY A 238 3.58 -2.61 -0.78
C GLY A 238 4.15 -1.94 0.48
N ALA A 239 3.55 -2.26 1.63
CA ALA A 239 3.89 -1.66 2.92
C ALA A 239 5.36 -1.86 3.28
N GLY A 240 6.05 -0.81 3.71
CA GLY A 240 7.50 -0.85 3.95
C GLY A 240 8.34 -1.13 2.70
N GLY A 241 7.76 -0.92 1.52
CA GLY A 241 8.44 -0.69 0.25
C GLY A 241 7.94 0.63 -0.32
N ALA A 242 7.28 0.60 -1.47
CA ALA A 242 6.79 1.79 -2.15
C ALA A 242 5.40 2.27 -1.64
N GLY A 243 4.62 1.42 -0.99
CA GLY A 243 3.26 1.71 -0.55
C GLY A 243 3.21 2.54 0.74
N SER A 244 2.36 3.55 0.78
CA SER A 244 2.26 4.46 1.93
C SER A 244 1.83 3.75 3.22
N SER A 245 2.36 4.22 4.36
CA SER A 245 1.86 3.84 5.69
C SER A 245 0.66 4.69 6.12
N ARG A 246 0.55 5.93 5.64
CA ARG A 246 -0.51 6.90 6.02
C ARG A 246 -1.67 6.96 5.04
N VAL A 247 -1.43 6.69 3.75
CA VAL A 247 -2.48 6.65 2.72
C VAL A 247 -2.80 5.19 2.42
N LEU A 248 -3.84 4.67 3.05
CA LEU A 248 -4.23 3.25 2.95
C LEU A 248 -5.49 3.11 2.12
N GLY A 249 -5.35 2.52 0.94
CA GLY A 249 -6.49 2.00 0.19
C GLY A 249 -7.19 0.86 0.95
N PRO A 250 -8.47 0.61 0.69
CA PRO A 250 -9.18 -0.53 1.25
C PRO A 250 -8.43 -1.84 1.01
N GLY A 251 -8.26 -2.67 2.04
CA GLY A 251 -7.56 -3.94 1.90
C GLY A 251 -6.02 -3.84 1.89
N ALA A 252 -5.44 -2.64 2.04
CA ALA A 252 -4.00 -2.43 2.13
C ALA A 252 -3.40 -3.02 3.41
N GLU A 253 -2.19 -3.55 3.29
CA GLU A 253 -1.35 -3.91 4.43
C GLU A 253 -0.96 -2.65 5.21
N SER A 254 -1.17 -2.66 6.52
CA SER A 254 -0.71 -1.62 7.43
C SER A 254 0.40 -2.12 8.36
N ILE A 255 1.01 -1.22 9.13
CA ILE A 255 2.04 -1.57 10.12
C ILE A 255 1.47 -2.55 11.16
N GLY A 256 0.25 -2.31 11.63
CA GLY A 256 -0.41 -3.17 12.62
C GLY A 256 -0.84 -4.54 12.11
N MET A 257 -0.96 -4.71 10.78
CA MET A 257 -1.36 -5.98 10.17
C MET A 257 -0.20 -6.90 9.82
N ASN A 258 1.01 -6.36 9.81
CA ASN A 258 2.20 -7.08 9.40
C ASN A 258 2.43 -8.33 10.26
N ASP A 259 2.37 -9.50 9.62
CA ASP A 259 2.59 -10.80 10.25
C ASP A 259 4.03 -11.32 10.12
N LYS A 260 4.92 -10.51 9.55
CA LYS A 260 6.37 -10.73 9.38
C LYS A 260 7.15 -9.79 10.30
N PRO A 261 7.12 -10.04 11.62
CA PRO A 261 7.77 -9.19 12.61
C PRO A 261 9.29 -9.07 12.42
N HIS A 262 9.93 -10.03 11.76
CA HIS A 262 11.38 -10.09 11.50
C HIS A 262 11.82 -9.30 10.25
N TRP A 263 10.90 -8.74 9.46
CA TRP A 263 11.27 -7.94 8.29
C TRP A 263 11.76 -6.53 8.64
N TYR A 264 11.28 -6.00 9.75
CA TYR A 264 11.48 -4.61 10.15
C TYR A 264 11.98 -4.56 11.58
N HIS A 265 12.72 -3.50 11.90
CA HIS A 265 13.11 -3.20 13.26
C HIS A 265 11.87 -3.11 14.18
N PRO A 266 11.88 -3.74 15.38
CA PRO A 266 10.70 -3.79 16.27
C PRO A 266 10.08 -2.42 16.61
N ARG A 267 10.90 -1.36 16.65
CA ARG A 267 10.48 0.04 16.85
C ARG A 267 9.34 0.48 15.92
N ILE A 268 9.22 -0.04 14.71
CA ILE A 268 8.14 0.35 13.78
C ILE A 268 6.75 0.06 14.36
N ARG A 269 6.64 -0.92 15.28
CA ARG A 269 5.38 -1.30 15.90
C ARG A 269 4.81 -0.24 16.84
N LEU A 270 5.62 0.74 17.26
CA LEU A 270 5.13 1.94 17.95
C LEU A 270 4.00 2.64 17.17
N PHE A 271 4.04 2.52 15.83
CA PHE A 271 3.10 3.18 14.93
C PHE A 271 1.98 2.29 14.40
N ALA A 272 1.84 1.06 14.89
CA ALA A 272 0.74 0.18 14.51
C ALA A 272 -0.61 0.80 14.92
N GLU A 273 -1.51 1.04 13.96
CA GLU A 273 -2.76 1.80 14.14
C GLU A 273 -2.54 3.24 14.66
N ASN A 274 -1.29 3.73 14.63
CA ASN A 274 -0.85 5.06 15.04
C ASN A 274 0.03 5.70 13.95
N GLU A 275 -0.19 5.34 12.69
CA GLU A 275 0.60 5.77 11.54
C GLU A 275 0.58 7.31 11.38
N ALA A 276 -0.44 7.97 11.95
CA ALA A 276 -0.51 9.43 12.06
C ALA A 276 0.70 10.06 12.78
N HIS A 277 1.42 9.31 13.62
CA HIS A 277 2.58 9.77 14.40
C HIS A 277 3.92 9.41 13.74
N LEU A 278 3.93 8.64 12.64
CA LEU A 278 5.16 8.19 11.98
C LEU A 278 5.91 9.40 11.37
N PRO A 279 7.16 9.73 11.77
CA PRO A 279 7.82 10.96 11.33
C PRO A 279 8.27 10.95 9.86
N PHE A 280 8.04 9.85 9.15
CA PHE A 280 8.29 9.68 7.72
C PHE A 280 7.12 8.95 7.06
N ASP A 281 7.16 8.84 5.73
CA ASP A 281 6.41 7.84 4.96
C ASP A 281 7.28 7.40 3.77
N GLN A 282 6.83 6.45 2.96
CA GLN A 282 7.65 5.79 1.94
C GLN A 282 8.05 6.70 0.77
N HIS A 283 7.46 7.89 0.63
CA HIS A 283 7.96 8.91 -0.31
C HIS A 283 9.37 9.39 0.07
N PHE A 284 9.82 9.22 1.32
CA PHE A 284 11.19 9.48 1.73
C PHE A 284 12.17 8.54 1.00
N LEU A 285 11.92 7.22 1.00
CA LEU A 285 12.74 6.27 0.26
C LEU A 285 12.77 6.59 -1.24
N LYS A 286 11.60 6.93 -1.81
CA LYS A 286 11.49 7.29 -3.23
C LYS A 286 12.28 8.55 -3.57
N ALA A 287 12.23 9.56 -2.71
CA ALA A 287 12.96 10.81 -2.89
C ALA A 287 14.49 10.61 -2.75
N LEU A 288 14.93 9.66 -1.91
CA LEU A 288 16.35 9.30 -1.80
C LEU A 288 16.91 8.68 -3.10
N VAL A 289 16.06 8.15 -3.98
CA VAL A 289 16.49 7.69 -5.31
C VAL A 289 16.81 8.86 -6.24
N ALA A 290 16.11 9.99 -6.14
CA ALA A 290 16.32 11.14 -7.01
C ALA A 290 17.79 11.63 -6.97
N PRO A 291 18.39 12.03 -8.12
CA PRO A 291 17.79 12.15 -9.46
C PRO A 291 17.89 10.90 -10.35
N ARG A 292 18.20 9.73 -9.75
CA ARG A 292 18.34 8.45 -10.47
C ARG A 292 16.95 7.93 -10.85
N GLY A 293 16.88 6.97 -11.78
CA GLY A 293 15.59 6.43 -12.22
C GLY A 293 14.87 5.70 -11.08
N LEU A 294 13.59 5.96 -10.89
CA LEU A 294 12.70 5.20 -10.02
C LEU A 294 11.47 4.78 -10.82
N PHE A 295 11.21 3.48 -10.88
CA PHE A 295 10.05 2.95 -11.59
C PHE A 295 9.24 1.98 -10.74
N CYS A 296 8.14 2.48 -10.18
CA CYS A 296 7.20 1.62 -9.45
C CYS A 296 6.31 0.87 -10.45
N ILE A 297 6.26 -0.46 -10.35
CA ILE A 297 5.34 -1.27 -11.16
C ILE A 297 4.35 -1.94 -10.22
N GLU A 298 3.08 -1.60 -10.36
CA GLU A 298 2.02 -2.01 -9.44
C GLU A 298 0.87 -2.71 -10.16
N SER A 299 0.03 -3.39 -9.38
CA SER A 299 -1.26 -3.86 -9.88
C SER A 299 -2.40 -3.13 -9.20
N THR A 300 -3.38 -2.71 -9.99
CA THR A 300 -4.64 -2.16 -9.47
C THR A 300 -5.44 -3.20 -8.67
N ASP A 301 -5.29 -4.49 -8.99
CA ASP A 301 -6.08 -5.56 -8.37
C ASP A 301 -5.37 -6.12 -7.11
N ASP A 302 -4.11 -5.76 -6.89
CA ASP A 302 -3.31 -6.13 -5.71
C ASP A 302 -3.45 -5.10 -4.59
N LEU A 303 -4.66 -5.03 -4.02
CA LEU A 303 -4.96 -4.04 -2.99
C LEU A 303 -4.08 -4.14 -1.74
N TYR A 304 -3.55 -5.33 -1.43
CA TYR A 304 -2.66 -5.52 -0.27
C TYR A 304 -1.39 -4.69 -0.39
N ALA A 305 -0.81 -4.64 -1.59
CA ALA A 305 0.35 -3.83 -1.91
C ALA A 305 0.03 -2.32 -2.01
N ASN A 306 -1.20 -1.92 -1.71
CA ASN A 306 -1.61 -0.52 -1.58
C ASN A 306 -1.30 0.34 -2.83
N PRO A 307 -1.83 0.00 -4.02
CA PRO A 307 -1.52 0.73 -5.27
C PRO A 307 -1.87 2.22 -5.19
N VAL A 308 -2.93 2.58 -4.46
CA VAL A 308 -3.30 3.98 -4.21
C VAL A 308 -2.25 4.68 -3.34
N GLY A 309 -1.79 4.04 -2.26
CA GLY A 309 -0.72 4.57 -1.43
C GLY A 309 0.62 4.65 -2.16
N THR A 310 0.93 3.71 -3.05
CA THR A 310 2.13 3.77 -3.90
C THR A 310 2.06 4.95 -4.88
N TYR A 311 0.89 5.21 -5.49
CA TYR A 311 0.70 6.41 -6.29
C TYR A 311 0.91 7.68 -5.47
N ALA A 312 0.28 7.77 -4.29
CA ALA A 312 0.40 8.94 -3.41
C ALA A 312 1.85 9.23 -3.00
N THR A 313 2.64 8.20 -2.68
CA THR A 313 4.06 8.39 -2.33
C THR A 313 4.94 8.68 -3.54
N SER A 314 4.61 8.17 -4.73
CA SER A 314 5.30 8.55 -5.97
C SER A 314 5.04 10.01 -6.30
N ASP A 315 3.79 10.46 -6.17
CA ASP A 315 3.38 11.85 -6.41
C ASP A 315 4.06 12.79 -5.40
N ALA A 316 4.06 12.42 -4.12
CA ALA A 316 4.75 13.17 -3.08
C ALA A 316 6.28 13.26 -3.27
N ALA A 317 6.89 12.32 -4.00
CA ALA A 317 8.32 12.38 -4.34
C ALA A 317 8.60 13.20 -5.61
N MET A 318 7.60 13.45 -6.46
CA MET A 318 7.76 14.17 -7.75
C MET A 318 8.42 15.55 -7.61
N PRO A 319 8.07 16.40 -6.61
CA PRO A 319 8.69 17.72 -6.48
C PRO A 319 10.22 17.68 -6.32
N VAL A 320 10.77 16.58 -5.80
CA VAL A 320 12.23 16.40 -5.72
C VAL A 320 12.82 16.15 -7.11
N TYR A 321 12.18 15.34 -7.94
CA TYR A 321 12.62 15.11 -9.32
C TYR A 321 12.49 16.39 -10.16
N GLU A 322 11.45 17.19 -9.94
CA GLU A 322 11.28 18.52 -10.53
C GLU A 322 12.41 19.49 -10.12
N LEU A 323 12.84 19.46 -8.85
CA LEU A 323 13.98 20.24 -8.36
C LEU A 323 15.28 19.91 -9.13
N TYR A 324 15.45 18.64 -9.52
CA TYR A 324 16.57 18.21 -10.37
C TYR A 324 16.34 18.40 -11.88
N GLY A 325 15.14 18.84 -12.29
CA GLY A 325 14.78 19.01 -13.70
C GLY A 325 14.62 17.70 -14.48
N VAL A 326 14.30 16.58 -13.80
CA VAL A 326 14.16 15.24 -14.40
C VAL A 326 12.87 14.51 -13.95
N PRO A 327 11.68 15.15 -14.04
CA PRO A 327 10.42 14.54 -13.59
C PRO A 327 10.11 13.20 -14.29
N GLU A 328 10.57 13.01 -15.53
CA GLU A 328 10.41 11.77 -16.30
C GLU A 328 11.11 10.55 -15.68
N ARG A 329 12.05 10.76 -14.75
CA ARG A 329 12.76 9.69 -14.03
C ARG A 329 11.98 9.16 -12.82
N ASN A 330 10.89 9.80 -12.42
CA ASN A 330 9.93 9.26 -11.45
C ASN A 330 8.74 8.66 -12.21
N ALA A 331 8.69 7.34 -12.24
CA ALA A 331 7.72 6.58 -13.02
C ALA A 331 6.88 5.66 -12.14
N ILE A 332 5.63 5.47 -12.56
CA ILE A 332 4.71 4.49 -11.98
C ILE A 332 3.74 3.93 -13.04
N ARG A 333 3.75 2.62 -13.24
CA ARG A 333 2.78 1.92 -14.12
C ARG A 333 1.89 0.97 -13.35
N PHE A 334 0.68 0.82 -13.85
CA PHE A 334 -0.32 -0.10 -13.31
C PHE A 334 -0.74 -1.11 -14.35
N ARG A 335 -0.81 -2.37 -13.93
CA ARG A 335 -1.47 -3.44 -14.70
C ARG A 335 -2.70 -3.97 -13.99
N ARG A 336 -3.46 -4.80 -14.71
CA ARG A 336 -4.48 -5.71 -14.14
C ARG A 336 -3.85 -7.06 -13.75
N GLY A 337 -4.57 -7.85 -12.98
CA GLY A 337 -4.15 -9.17 -12.45
C GLY A 337 -3.57 -9.08 -11.04
N GLY A 338 -3.55 -10.18 -10.27
CA GLY A 338 -3.12 -10.16 -8.86
C GLY A 338 -1.62 -9.88 -8.61
N HIS A 339 -1.14 -10.31 -7.45
CA HIS A 339 0.26 -10.14 -7.00
C HIS A 339 1.22 -11.01 -7.84
N THR A 340 1.89 -10.43 -8.83
CA THR A 340 2.73 -11.15 -9.81
C THR A 340 3.77 -10.20 -10.41
N PHE A 341 4.89 -10.71 -10.92
CA PHE A 341 5.81 -9.97 -11.77
C PHE A 341 5.71 -10.50 -13.20
N SER A 342 4.83 -9.89 -14.00
CA SER A 342 4.38 -10.44 -15.28
C SER A 342 5.34 -10.15 -16.45
N GLU A 343 5.21 -10.87 -17.55
CA GLU A 343 6.00 -10.63 -18.77
C GLU A 343 5.90 -9.19 -19.29
N SER A 344 4.75 -8.53 -19.14
CA SER A 344 4.56 -7.12 -19.51
C SER A 344 5.28 -6.15 -18.57
N ASP A 345 5.42 -6.52 -17.29
CA ASP A 345 6.16 -5.73 -16.31
C ASP A 345 7.66 -5.76 -16.64
N TRP A 346 8.20 -6.95 -16.98
CA TRP A 346 9.57 -7.11 -17.45
C TRP A 346 9.84 -6.34 -18.75
N THR A 347 8.85 -6.20 -19.63
CA THR A 347 9.00 -5.41 -20.86
C THR A 347 9.08 -3.94 -20.51
N SER A 348 8.16 -3.48 -19.66
CA SER A 348 8.14 -2.09 -19.20
C SER A 348 9.43 -1.72 -18.45
N LEU A 349 9.97 -2.63 -17.64
CA LEU A 349 11.24 -2.44 -16.93
C LEU A 349 12.37 -2.18 -17.92
N LEU A 350 12.52 -3.03 -18.94
CA LEU A 350 13.54 -2.87 -19.97
C LEU A 350 13.34 -1.57 -20.77
N ASP A 351 12.11 -1.22 -21.13
CA ASP A 351 11.84 0.04 -21.83
C ASP A 351 12.22 1.26 -20.97
N PHE A 352 11.95 1.22 -19.66
CA PHE A 352 12.33 2.30 -18.74
C PHE A 352 13.84 2.33 -18.46
N ALA A 353 14.51 1.17 -18.48
CA ALA A 353 15.97 1.10 -18.44
C ALA A 353 16.59 1.76 -19.68
N GLU A 354 16.05 1.49 -20.88
CA GLU A 354 16.51 2.15 -22.11
C GLU A 354 16.28 3.67 -22.09
N LEU A 355 15.18 4.15 -21.50
CA LEU A 355 14.94 5.57 -21.27
C LEU A 355 15.98 6.15 -20.29
N THR A 356 16.17 5.51 -19.14
CA THR A 356 17.02 6.03 -18.06
C THR A 356 18.50 6.02 -18.46
N PHE A 357 18.96 4.97 -19.12
CA PHE A 357 20.37 4.76 -19.44
C PHE A 357 20.80 5.37 -20.78
N TYR A 358 19.87 5.51 -21.74
CA TYR A 358 20.20 5.95 -23.10
C TYR A 358 19.30 7.08 -23.63
N GLY A 359 18.33 7.58 -22.85
CA GLY A 359 17.39 8.62 -23.31
C GLY A 359 16.41 8.14 -24.38
N LYS A 360 16.21 6.82 -24.53
CA LYS A 360 15.33 6.25 -25.55
C LYS A 360 13.90 6.14 -25.03
N ASN A 361 13.00 6.95 -25.59
CA ASN A 361 11.57 6.89 -25.27
C ASN A 361 10.95 5.52 -25.62
N PRO A 362 9.89 5.10 -24.89
CA PRO A 362 9.22 3.84 -25.15
C PRO A 362 8.52 3.88 -26.52
N LYS A 363 8.55 2.75 -27.24
CA LYS A 363 8.04 2.67 -28.62
C LYS A 363 6.53 2.85 -28.73
N ASP A 364 5.80 2.50 -27.67
CA ASP A 364 4.34 2.60 -27.62
C ASP A 364 3.85 4.05 -27.34
N GLY A 365 4.77 4.97 -27.02
CA GLY A 365 4.46 6.35 -26.65
C GLY A 365 3.67 6.48 -25.34
N GLN A 366 3.50 5.40 -24.58
CA GLN A 366 2.73 5.45 -23.34
C GLN A 366 3.56 6.09 -22.22
N SER A 367 2.93 7.03 -21.51
CA SER A 367 3.49 7.59 -20.30
C SER A 367 3.85 6.49 -19.30
N PHE A 368 5.03 6.63 -18.70
CA PHE A 368 5.41 5.85 -17.53
C PHE A 368 4.80 6.38 -16.24
N TRP A 369 4.11 7.51 -16.27
CA TRP A 369 3.28 8.02 -15.18
C TRP A 369 1.81 7.69 -15.45
N GLN A 370 1.25 6.77 -14.68
CA GLN A 370 -0.14 6.32 -14.78
C GLN A 370 -0.85 6.50 -13.44
N SER A 371 -2.16 6.68 -13.47
CA SER A 371 -3.00 6.58 -12.27
C SER A 371 -3.51 5.15 -12.11
N PRO A 372 -3.72 4.67 -10.87
CA PRO A 372 -4.31 3.35 -10.65
C PRO A 372 -5.70 3.29 -11.29
N ALA A 373 -6.00 2.18 -11.97
CA ALA A 373 -7.31 2.01 -12.56
C ALA A 373 -8.36 1.85 -11.46
N GLU A 374 -9.62 2.12 -11.78
CA GLU A 374 -10.68 2.01 -10.80
C GLU A 374 -11.08 0.55 -10.59
N VAL A 375 -11.36 0.18 -9.34
CA VAL A 375 -12.09 -1.05 -8.99
C VAL A 375 -13.52 -0.63 -8.77
N THR A 376 -14.44 -1.09 -9.65
CA THR A 376 -15.85 -0.68 -9.60
C THR A 376 -16.77 -1.85 -9.24
N PRO A 377 -17.96 -1.60 -8.66
CA PRO A 377 -18.90 -2.66 -8.32
C PRO A 377 -19.44 -3.35 -9.58
N ARG A 378 -19.78 -4.64 -9.44
CA ARG A 378 -20.42 -5.39 -10.51
C ARG A 378 -21.85 -4.86 -10.75
N PRO A 379 -22.33 -4.76 -11.99
CA PRO A 379 -23.67 -4.23 -12.27
C PRO A 379 -24.83 -5.03 -11.66
N ASP A 380 -24.61 -6.30 -11.30
CA ASP A 380 -25.61 -7.24 -10.79
C ASP A 380 -25.67 -7.35 -9.26
N SER A 381 -24.88 -6.56 -8.53
CA SER A 381 -24.74 -6.69 -7.06
C SER A 381 -25.76 -5.90 -6.23
N GLY A 382 -26.83 -5.40 -6.86
CA GLY A 382 -27.84 -4.56 -6.24
C GLY A 382 -29.05 -5.34 -5.70
N GLY A 383 -29.82 -4.70 -4.83
CA GLY A 383 -31.03 -5.31 -4.29
C GLY A 383 -32.02 -4.29 -3.71
N GLU A 384 -33.23 -4.75 -3.46
CA GLU A 384 -34.31 -3.90 -2.94
C GLU A 384 -34.06 -3.49 -1.48
N PRO A 385 -34.34 -2.22 -1.12
CA PRO A 385 -34.15 -1.74 0.25
C PRO A 385 -34.89 -2.61 1.27
N GLY A 386 -34.20 -2.97 2.34
CA GLY A 386 -34.77 -3.77 3.42
C GLY A 386 -33.86 -3.81 4.64
N TYR A 387 -34.44 -4.06 5.81
CA TYR A 387 -33.73 -4.19 7.07
C TYR A 387 -33.89 -5.60 7.64
N VAL A 388 -32.84 -6.09 8.31
CA VAL A 388 -32.90 -7.34 9.06
C VAL A 388 -32.61 -7.07 10.53
N ARG A 389 -33.46 -7.63 11.41
CA ARG A 389 -33.31 -7.55 12.85
C ARG A 389 -32.19 -8.47 13.33
N VAL A 390 -31.21 -7.90 14.02
CA VAL A 390 -30.09 -8.60 14.65
C VAL A 390 -30.36 -8.70 16.16
N GLY A 391 -30.67 -9.91 16.60
CA GLY A 391 -31.06 -10.22 17.98
C GLY A 391 -29.90 -10.69 18.88
N ASN A 392 -30.25 -11.38 19.96
CA ASN A 392 -29.32 -11.99 20.93
C ASN A 392 -28.35 -10.98 21.56
N PRO A 393 -28.85 -9.95 22.27
CA PRO A 393 -27.99 -8.97 22.94
C PRO A 393 -27.11 -9.63 24.01
N ASN A 394 -26.01 -8.98 24.36
CA ASN A 394 -25.00 -9.44 25.32
C ASN A 394 -24.35 -10.78 24.92
N ASN A 395 -24.29 -11.06 23.62
CA ASN A 395 -23.51 -12.17 23.10
C ASN A 395 -22.01 -11.90 23.33
N LYS A 396 -21.24 -12.96 23.57
CA LYS A 396 -19.78 -12.85 23.64
C LYS A 396 -19.24 -12.43 22.27
N GLY A 397 -18.16 -11.66 22.27
CA GLY A 397 -17.40 -11.41 21.05
C GLY A 397 -16.69 -12.68 20.58
N ASP A 398 -16.51 -12.79 19.27
CA ASP A 398 -15.61 -13.74 18.64
C ASP A 398 -14.17 -13.31 18.91
N TYR A 399 -13.32 -14.23 19.32
CA TYR A 399 -11.92 -13.93 19.61
C TYR A 399 -11.07 -14.44 18.46
N ASN A 400 -10.63 -13.52 17.60
CA ASN A 400 -9.83 -13.88 16.43
C ASN A 400 -8.35 -13.64 16.72
N TYR A 401 -7.71 -14.67 17.31
CA TYR A 401 -6.27 -14.69 17.55
C TYR A 401 -5.53 -14.96 16.24
N PRO A 402 -4.40 -14.29 15.93
CA PRO A 402 -3.67 -13.29 16.71
C PRO A 402 -3.83 -11.84 16.24
N ARG A 403 -4.74 -11.51 15.30
CA ARG A 403 -4.59 -10.26 14.54
C ARG A 403 -5.28 -9.01 15.09
N VAL A 404 -6.40 -9.07 15.83
CA VAL A 404 -7.20 -7.82 16.01
C VAL A 404 -8.15 -7.78 17.24
N GLY A 405 -7.99 -8.66 18.24
CA GLY A 405 -8.85 -8.63 19.44
C GLY A 405 -10.23 -9.29 19.23
N SER A 406 -11.25 -8.85 19.97
CA SER A 406 -12.58 -9.48 19.96
C SER A 406 -13.63 -8.62 19.25
N PHE A 407 -14.41 -9.24 18.35
CA PHE A 407 -15.47 -8.57 17.58
C PHE A 407 -16.84 -9.24 17.73
N GLY A 408 -17.89 -8.50 17.45
CA GLY A 408 -19.26 -9.01 17.42
C GLY A 408 -20.01 -8.92 18.74
N SER A 409 -19.38 -8.48 19.83
CA SER A 409 -20.07 -8.27 21.10
C SER A 409 -21.00 -7.07 20.99
N VAL A 410 -22.31 -7.29 21.12
CA VAL A 410 -23.33 -6.22 21.00
C VAL A 410 -24.33 -6.34 22.15
N SER A 411 -24.49 -5.27 22.92
CA SER A 411 -25.32 -5.22 24.14
C SER A 411 -26.82 -5.00 23.89
N HIS A 412 -27.22 -4.76 22.64
CA HIS A 412 -28.58 -4.39 22.28
C HIS A 412 -29.01 -5.06 20.96
N GLU A 413 -30.31 -4.97 20.68
CA GLU A 413 -30.86 -5.35 19.38
C GLU A 413 -30.98 -4.13 18.47
N TYR A 414 -30.79 -4.37 17.18
CA TYR A 414 -30.84 -3.33 16.16
C TYR A 414 -31.29 -3.96 14.83
N GLU A 415 -31.51 -3.12 13.82
CA GLU A 415 -31.74 -3.59 12.46
C GLU A 415 -30.63 -3.04 11.54
N ILE A 416 -30.20 -3.85 10.58
CA ILE A 416 -29.18 -3.45 9.59
C ILE A 416 -29.73 -3.63 8.18
N SER A 417 -29.39 -2.74 7.25
CA SER A 417 -29.83 -2.87 5.88
C SER A 417 -29.26 -4.15 5.25
N ARG A 418 -30.11 -4.86 4.50
CA ARG A 418 -29.74 -6.09 3.80
C ARG A 418 -28.67 -5.82 2.73
N TYR A 419 -28.84 -4.71 2.01
CA TYR A 419 -27.91 -4.25 0.99
C TYR A 419 -27.23 -2.94 1.41
N LYS A 420 -26.12 -2.64 0.72
CA LYS A 420 -25.45 -1.34 0.74
C LYS A 420 -26.38 -0.25 0.19
N VAL A 421 -26.14 1.01 0.55
CA VAL A 421 -26.92 2.13 0.00
C VAL A 421 -26.70 2.18 -1.52
N SER A 422 -27.79 2.22 -2.28
CA SER A 422 -27.72 2.20 -3.75
C SER A 422 -27.53 3.59 -4.37
N ASN A 423 -27.14 3.65 -5.64
CA ASN A 423 -27.07 4.90 -6.41
C ASN A 423 -28.42 5.64 -6.41
N ALA A 424 -29.55 4.94 -6.50
CA ALA A 424 -30.88 5.55 -6.45
C ALA A 424 -31.23 6.15 -5.08
N GLN A 425 -30.88 5.44 -4.00
CA GLN A 425 -31.07 5.95 -2.64
C GLN A 425 -30.21 7.20 -2.39
N TYR A 426 -28.95 7.16 -2.84
CA TYR A 426 -28.02 8.28 -2.66
C TYR A 426 -28.39 9.47 -3.56
N ALA A 427 -28.83 9.25 -4.80
CA ALA A 427 -29.35 10.31 -5.66
C ALA A 427 -30.58 11.00 -5.05
N SER A 428 -31.45 10.25 -4.37
CA SER A 428 -32.59 10.83 -3.62
C SER A 428 -32.12 11.74 -2.48
N PHE A 429 -31.05 11.35 -1.78
CA PHE A 429 -30.39 12.19 -0.78
C PHE A 429 -29.83 13.47 -1.40
N LEU A 430 -29.04 13.36 -2.48
CA LEU A 430 -28.44 14.50 -3.18
C LEU A 430 -29.48 15.50 -3.70
N ASN A 431 -30.59 15.01 -4.27
CA ASN A 431 -31.68 15.89 -4.75
C ASN A 431 -32.34 16.71 -3.62
N LEU A 432 -32.26 16.27 -2.38
CA LEU A 432 -32.76 17.04 -1.24
C LEU A 432 -31.66 17.90 -0.62
N ALA A 433 -30.48 17.31 -0.37
CA ALA A 433 -29.38 17.93 0.37
C ALA A 433 -28.54 18.90 -0.46
N ALA A 434 -28.39 18.64 -1.76
CA ALA A 434 -27.43 19.30 -2.64
C ALA A 434 -28.04 19.90 -3.94
N SER A 435 -29.37 20.03 -4.02
CA SER A 435 -30.04 20.51 -5.25
C SER A 435 -29.93 22.02 -5.51
N GLU A 436 -29.56 22.82 -4.51
CA GLU A 436 -29.29 24.26 -4.67
C GLU A 436 -27.79 24.53 -4.79
N SER A 437 -27.01 23.91 -3.92
CA SER A 437 -25.55 23.92 -3.91
C SER A 437 -25.06 22.67 -3.16
N ASP A 438 -23.80 22.29 -3.39
CA ASP A 438 -23.15 21.16 -2.70
C ASP A 438 -21.94 21.65 -1.87
N PRO A 439 -22.17 22.38 -0.76
CA PRO A 439 -21.07 22.98 0.02
C PRO A 439 -20.25 21.95 0.79
N ASN A 440 -20.79 20.75 1.00
CA ASN A 440 -20.11 19.65 1.71
C ASN A 440 -19.40 18.69 0.75
N GLY A 441 -19.48 18.89 -0.57
CA GLY A 441 -18.85 18.02 -1.56
C GLY A 441 -19.43 16.60 -1.60
N LEU A 442 -20.73 16.43 -1.34
CA LEU A 442 -21.42 15.13 -1.27
C LEU A 442 -21.46 14.40 -2.62
N TYR A 443 -21.22 15.09 -3.73
CA TYR A 443 -21.20 14.52 -5.06
C TYR A 443 -19.77 14.41 -5.61
N ASN A 444 -19.36 13.18 -5.90
CA ASN A 444 -18.16 12.90 -6.70
C ASN A 444 -18.56 12.61 -8.16
N PRO A 445 -17.92 13.25 -9.17
CA PRO A 445 -18.27 13.06 -10.58
C PRO A 445 -18.04 11.64 -11.12
N LYS A 446 -17.30 10.80 -10.39
CA LYS A 446 -17.07 9.38 -10.71
C LYS A 446 -18.15 8.45 -10.17
N MET A 447 -19.08 8.96 -9.35
CA MET A 447 -20.28 8.23 -8.95
C MET A 447 -21.07 7.78 -10.18
N ARG A 448 -21.83 6.68 -10.04
CA ARG A 448 -22.79 6.23 -11.06
C ARG A 448 -24.12 7.01 -10.97
N ILE A 449 -24.01 8.32 -10.78
CA ILE A 449 -25.10 9.29 -10.66
C ILE A 449 -24.76 10.47 -11.56
N ARG A 450 -25.66 10.80 -12.48
CA ARG A 450 -25.55 11.97 -13.34
C ARG A 450 -25.94 13.22 -12.57
N ARG A 451 -25.22 14.31 -12.81
CA ARG A 451 -25.51 15.65 -12.30
C ARG A 451 -25.85 16.56 -13.47
N GLU A 452 -27.06 17.10 -13.47
CA GLU A 452 -27.55 18.01 -14.52
C GLU A 452 -28.09 19.29 -13.88
N PHE A 453 -27.89 20.44 -14.54
CA PHE A 453 -28.50 21.69 -14.11
C PHE A 453 -29.77 21.95 -14.92
N LYS A 454 -30.91 22.04 -14.24
CA LYS A 454 -32.23 22.23 -14.86
C LYS A 454 -33.11 23.11 -13.98
N ASP A 455 -33.77 24.09 -14.59
CA ASP A 455 -34.72 25.00 -13.94
C ASP A 455 -34.15 25.68 -12.67
N GLY A 456 -32.87 26.08 -12.72
CA GLY A 456 -32.21 26.75 -11.60
C GLY A 456 -31.75 25.82 -10.46
N LYS A 457 -31.86 24.50 -10.63
CA LYS A 457 -31.48 23.49 -9.63
C LYS A 457 -30.56 22.43 -10.22
N ILE A 458 -29.82 21.77 -9.33
CA ILE A 458 -29.05 20.59 -9.64
C ILE A 458 -29.97 19.37 -9.45
N ILE A 459 -30.07 18.55 -10.49
CA ILE A 459 -30.78 17.27 -10.50
C ILE A 459 -29.75 16.15 -10.52
N TYR A 460 -29.95 15.17 -9.65
CA TYR A 460 -29.13 13.97 -9.55
C TYR A 460 -29.93 12.74 -10.00
N ASP A 461 -29.47 12.05 -11.03
CA ASP A 461 -30.20 10.92 -11.63
C ASP A 461 -29.29 9.68 -11.75
N PRO A 462 -29.61 8.56 -11.09
CA PRO A 462 -28.80 7.34 -11.20
C PRO A 462 -28.91 6.74 -12.62
N TYR A 463 -27.84 6.11 -13.11
CA TYR A 463 -27.95 5.35 -14.37
C TYR A 463 -28.88 4.15 -14.17
N PRO A 464 -29.92 3.94 -15.01
CA PRO A 464 -30.92 2.88 -14.82
C PRO A 464 -30.31 1.48 -14.61
N ALA A 465 -29.28 1.13 -15.38
CA ALA A 465 -28.61 -0.17 -15.29
C ALA A 465 -27.82 -0.41 -13.99
N THR A 466 -27.57 0.63 -13.20
CA THR A 466 -26.79 0.55 -11.94
C THR A 466 -27.49 1.24 -10.77
N ALA A 467 -28.77 1.58 -10.93
CA ALA A 467 -29.55 2.33 -9.94
C ALA A 467 -29.62 1.60 -8.58
N ASN A 468 -29.71 0.27 -8.61
CA ASN A 468 -29.76 -0.57 -7.40
C ASN A 468 -28.39 -1.06 -6.94
N VAL A 469 -27.32 -0.82 -7.71
CA VAL A 469 -25.94 -1.15 -7.31
C VAL A 469 -25.50 -0.21 -6.19
N ALA A 470 -24.65 -0.71 -5.29
CA ALA A 470 -24.03 0.09 -4.24
C ALA A 470 -23.45 1.40 -4.80
N VAL A 471 -23.76 2.51 -4.13
CA VAL A 471 -23.09 3.78 -4.38
C VAL A 471 -21.64 3.69 -3.89
N THR A 472 -20.71 4.14 -4.73
CA THR A 472 -19.28 4.23 -4.41
C THR A 472 -18.74 5.60 -4.76
N TYR A 473 -17.45 5.86 -4.48
CA TYR A 473 -16.90 7.23 -4.40
C TYR A 473 -17.56 8.03 -3.29
N VAL A 474 -17.75 7.41 -2.13
CA VAL A 474 -18.36 8.01 -0.96
C VAL A 474 -17.33 7.98 0.17
N SER A 475 -17.00 9.14 0.72
CA SER A 475 -16.13 9.25 1.88
C SER A 475 -16.85 8.75 3.14
N TRP A 476 -16.10 8.57 4.24
CA TRP A 476 -16.73 8.26 5.52
C TRP A 476 -17.67 9.38 5.98
N TYR A 477 -17.31 10.64 5.70
CA TYR A 477 -18.09 11.82 6.08
C TYR A 477 -19.41 11.91 5.30
N ASP A 478 -19.41 11.61 4.01
CA ASP A 478 -20.62 11.55 3.17
C ASP A 478 -21.62 10.52 3.70
N ALA A 479 -21.10 9.38 4.15
CA ALA A 479 -21.91 8.32 4.74
C ALA A 479 -22.57 8.78 6.07
N LEU A 480 -21.87 9.58 6.88
CA LEU A 480 -22.46 10.22 8.07
C LEU A 480 -23.51 11.27 7.72
N HIS A 481 -23.27 12.08 6.68
CA HIS A 481 -24.24 13.05 6.19
C HIS A 481 -25.53 12.35 5.73
N TYR A 482 -25.42 11.22 5.04
CA TYR A 482 -26.56 10.40 4.67
C TYR A 482 -27.33 9.87 5.90
N CYS A 483 -26.64 9.37 6.94
CA CYS A 483 -27.29 8.95 8.19
C CYS A 483 -28.00 10.12 8.91
N ASN A 484 -27.39 11.31 8.93
CA ASN A 484 -27.97 12.54 9.46
C ASN A 484 -29.28 12.91 8.75
N TRP A 485 -29.31 12.78 7.42
CA TRP A 485 -30.50 13.03 6.61
C TRP A 485 -31.64 12.04 6.95
N LEU A 486 -31.33 10.74 7.05
CA LEU A 486 -32.29 9.70 7.45
C LEU A 486 -32.82 9.90 8.88
N GLY A 487 -32.04 10.52 9.77
CA GLY A 487 -32.50 10.98 11.08
C GLY A 487 -31.64 10.57 12.27
N GLY A 488 -30.38 10.21 12.07
CA GLY A 488 -29.44 9.93 13.15
C GLY A 488 -28.42 11.04 13.33
N ASN A 489 -28.44 11.70 14.49
CA ASN A 489 -27.65 12.88 14.75
C ASN A 489 -26.16 12.55 15.02
N TYR A 490 -25.32 12.56 13.98
CA TYR A 490 -23.86 12.67 14.12
C TYR A 490 -23.45 14.13 14.28
N ASP A 491 -22.42 14.39 15.09
CA ASP A 491 -21.74 15.67 15.04
C ASP A 491 -20.82 15.72 13.80
N THR A 492 -21.19 16.60 12.87
CA THR A 492 -20.49 16.88 11.61
C THR A 492 -19.94 18.30 11.58
N SER A 493 -19.83 18.98 12.73
CA SER A 493 -19.35 20.36 12.81
C SER A 493 -17.83 20.50 12.61
N PHE A 494 -17.09 19.39 12.48
CA PHE A 494 -15.64 19.33 12.24
C PHE A 494 -14.76 20.09 13.25
N GLN A 495 -15.30 20.54 14.39
CA GLN A 495 -14.61 21.28 15.46
C GLN A 495 -14.45 20.46 16.76
N GLY A 496 -14.12 19.16 16.65
CA GLY A 496 -14.01 18.23 17.79
C GLY A 496 -13.84 16.77 17.33
N PRO A 497 -14.09 15.75 18.18
CA PRO A 497 -14.04 14.34 17.75
C PRO A 497 -15.20 14.06 16.78
N ALA A 498 -15.00 14.43 15.52
CA ALA A 498 -15.99 14.36 14.47
C ALA A 498 -16.50 12.93 14.29
N GLY A 499 -17.83 12.81 14.15
CA GLY A 499 -18.52 11.56 13.83
C GLY A 499 -18.74 10.61 15.00
N GLN A 500 -18.83 11.11 16.24
CA GLN A 500 -19.39 10.33 17.34
C GLN A 500 -20.93 10.22 17.19
N ARG A 501 -21.45 8.98 17.24
CA ARG A 501 -22.88 8.68 17.24
C ARG A 501 -23.53 9.24 18.52
N LYS A 502 -24.57 10.07 18.41
CA LYS A 502 -25.38 10.47 19.58
C LYS A 502 -26.20 9.29 20.11
N LYS A 503 -26.46 9.28 21.43
CA LYS A 503 -27.14 8.18 22.14
C LYS A 503 -28.53 7.83 21.58
N ASP A 504 -29.23 8.78 21.00
CA ASP A 504 -30.59 8.66 20.44
C ASP A 504 -30.61 8.58 18.90
N ALA A 505 -29.45 8.38 18.25
CA ALA A 505 -29.37 8.28 16.80
C ALA A 505 -30.26 7.15 16.27
N LYS A 506 -31.20 7.52 15.38
CA LYS A 506 -32.15 6.56 14.79
C LYS A 506 -31.52 5.74 13.67
N TYR A 507 -30.62 6.35 12.89
CA TYR A 507 -29.91 5.74 11.77
C TYR A 507 -28.42 5.98 11.93
N PHE A 508 -27.60 4.98 11.66
CA PHE A 508 -26.17 5.04 11.93
C PHE A 508 -25.39 4.12 11.01
N LEU A 509 -24.11 4.40 10.81
CA LEU A 509 -23.17 3.41 10.29
C LEU A 509 -22.97 2.34 11.36
N PRO A 510 -23.01 1.04 11.01
CA PRO A 510 -22.72 0.01 11.99
C PRO A 510 -21.30 0.15 12.52
N THR A 511 -21.09 -0.13 13.80
CA THR A 511 -19.77 -0.39 14.36
C THR A 511 -19.20 -1.68 13.76
N GLU A 512 -17.89 -1.90 13.89
CA GLU A 512 -17.28 -3.18 13.54
C GLU A 512 -17.95 -4.36 14.28
N ASN A 513 -18.37 -4.17 15.54
CA ASN A 513 -19.06 -5.20 16.32
C ASN A 513 -20.46 -5.50 15.79
N GLU A 514 -21.24 -4.46 15.49
CA GLU A 514 -22.57 -4.63 14.88
C GLU A 514 -22.43 -5.36 13.55
N TRP A 515 -21.62 -4.84 12.63
CA TRP A 515 -21.41 -5.44 11.31
C TRP A 515 -20.93 -6.90 11.41
N TYR A 516 -19.92 -7.19 12.23
CA TYR A 516 -19.36 -8.54 12.38
C TYR A 516 -20.37 -9.54 12.94
N LYS A 517 -21.19 -9.13 13.90
CA LYS A 517 -22.26 -9.98 14.45
C LYS A 517 -23.30 -10.31 13.39
N ALA A 518 -23.76 -9.31 12.64
CA ALA A 518 -24.76 -9.51 11.59
C ALA A 518 -24.24 -10.42 10.45
N ALA A 519 -22.92 -10.37 10.19
CA ALA A 519 -22.26 -11.23 9.22
C ALA A 519 -22.11 -12.68 9.67
N TYR A 520 -21.68 -12.94 10.91
CA TYR A 520 -21.14 -14.26 11.29
C TYR A 520 -21.85 -14.94 12.45
N TYR A 521 -22.59 -14.22 13.29
CA TYR A 521 -23.18 -14.80 14.47
C TYR A 521 -24.40 -15.67 14.11
N ASP A 522 -24.38 -16.93 14.55
CA ASP A 522 -25.53 -17.82 14.45
C ASP A 522 -26.33 -17.81 15.76
N PRO A 523 -27.54 -17.24 15.77
CA PRO A 523 -28.35 -17.15 16.98
C PRO A 523 -28.83 -18.51 17.49
N LYS A 524 -28.89 -19.55 16.64
CA LYS A 524 -29.32 -20.90 17.05
C LYS A 524 -28.22 -21.61 17.82
N SER A 525 -26.99 -21.59 17.31
CA SER A 525 -25.85 -22.23 17.97
C SER A 525 -25.13 -21.34 18.99
N LYS A 526 -25.44 -20.03 19.03
CA LYS A 526 -24.77 -19.00 19.85
C LYS A 526 -23.25 -18.96 19.61
N LYS A 527 -22.83 -19.22 18.38
CA LYS A 527 -21.43 -19.23 17.94
C LYS A 527 -21.28 -18.37 16.69
N TYR A 528 -20.07 -17.86 16.47
CA TYR A 528 -19.71 -17.27 15.19
C TYR A 528 -19.34 -18.38 14.23
N LYS A 529 -19.95 -18.36 13.05
CA LYS A 529 -19.62 -19.24 11.95
C LYS A 529 -18.87 -18.42 10.94
N LEU A 530 -17.55 -18.62 10.91
CA LEU A 530 -16.78 -18.24 9.75
C LEU A 530 -17.29 -19.07 8.57
N TYR A 531 -17.16 -18.52 7.36
CA TYR A 531 -17.21 -19.34 6.15
C TYR A 531 -16.34 -20.61 6.34
N PRO A 532 -16.61 -21.76 5.68
CA PRO A 532 -15.80 -22.99 5.79
C PRO A 532 -14.28 -22.90 5.45
N LEU A 533 -13.65 -21.73 5.50
CA LEU A 533 -12.37 -21.44 4.86
C LEU A 533 -11.46 -20.57 5.72
N ARG A 534 -11.27 -20.93 6.99
CA ARG A 534 -10.27 -20.26 7.86
C ARG A 534 -8.85 -20.31 7.28
N ASP A 535 -8.57 -21.22 6.33
CA ASP A 535 -7.21 -21.50 5.86
C ASP A 535 -7.04 -21.67 4.32
N SER A 536 -8.06 -21.55 3.47
CA SER A 536 -7.88 -21.80 2.02
C SER A 536 -7.48 -20.53 1.25
N HIS A 537 -6.22 -20.46 0.83
CA HIS A 537 -5.64 -19.34 0.07
C HIS A 537 -6.13 -19.23 -1.39
N LYS A 538 -7.14 -20.01 -1.81
CA LYS A 538 -7.80 -19.89 -3.11
C LYS A 538 -9.23 -20.38 -2.98
N ILE A 539 -10.20 -19.55 -3.38
CA ILE A 539 -11.56 -20.03 -3.63
C ILE A 539 -11.72 -20.15 -5.14
N GLU A 540 -11.56 -21.36 -5.66
CA GLU A 540 -12.15 -21.70 -6.96
C GLU A 540 -13.67 -21.79 -6.75
N ASN A 541 -14.46 -21.17 -7.65
CA ASN A 541 -15.93 -21.23 -7.65
C ASN A 541 -16.62 -20.58 -6.43
N SER A 542 -16.16 -19.39 -6.05
CA SER A 542 -16.77 -18.60 -4.97
C SER A 542 -18.25 -18.22 -5.19
N ASP A 543 -18.78 -18.42 -6.40
CA ASP A 543 -20.19 -18.25 -6.75
C ASP A 543 -21.10 -19.42 -6.30
N GLN A 544 -20.52 -20.54 -5.82
CA GLN A 544 -21.25 -21.73 -5.35
C GLN A 544 -21.40 -21.79 -3.82
N LEU A 545 -20.93 -20.76 -3.13
CA LEU A 545 -20.87 -20.67 -1.68
C LEU A 545 -22.26 -20.24 -1.11
N PRO A 546 -22.76 -20.81 0.01
CA PRO A 546 -24.03 -20.40 0.64
C PRO A 546 -24.12 -18.88 0.80
N SER A 547 -25.04 -18.25 0.08
CA SER A 547 -25.03 -16.79 -0.07
C SER A 547 -25.37 -16.03 1.21
N LYS A 548 -26.03 -16.64 2.21
CA LYS A 548 -26.67 -15.94 3.34
C LYS A 548 -26.05 -16.25 4.72
N SER A 549 -25.80 -15.20 5.50
CA SER A 549 -25.57 -15.34 6.95
C SER A 549 -26.84 -15.79 7.68
N SER A 550 -26.71 -16.17 8.94
CA SER A 550 -27.87 -16.52 9.78
C SER A 550 -28.88 -15.36 9.93
N TYR A 551 -28.42 -14.12 9.78
CA TYR A 551 -29.27 -12.92 9.74
C TYR A 551 -29.58 -12.46 8.30
N GLY A 552 -29.27 -13.24 7.27
CA GLY A 552 -29.58 -12.89 5.88
C GLY A 552 -28.96 -11.57 5.41
N MET A 553 -27.84 -11.16 6.02
CA MET A 553 -27.12 -9.92 5.69
C MET A 553 -26.24 -10.09 4.45
N MET A 554 -25.78 -11.31 4.21
CA MET A 554 -24.86 -11.63 3.13
C MET A 554 -25.68 -11.86 1.87
N GLU A 555 -25.60 -10.98 0.88
CA GLU A 555 -26.19 -11.15 -0.47
C GLU A 555 -25.49 -10.26 -1.54
N THR A 556 -24.23 -9.87 -1.38
CA THR A 556 -23.56 -9.05 -2.41
C THR A 556 -22.12 -9.50 -2.63
N ALA A 557 -21.87 -10.22 -3.73
CA ALA A 557 -20.53 -10.59 -4.20
C ALA A 557 -19.81 -9.39 -4.89
N ASP A 558 -20.07 -8.16 -4.44
CA ASP A 558 -19.48 -6.95 -5.00
C ASP A 558 -18.08 -6.67 -4.46
N HIS A 559 -17.25 -6.11 -5.31
CA HIS A 559 -15.94 -5.59 -4.95
C HIS A 559 -16.08 -4.25 -4.22
N VAL A 560 -16.88 -4.20 -3.14
CA VAL A 560 -17.19 -2.97 -2.38
C VAL A 560 -16.97 -3.21 -0.90
N TRP A 561 -16.01 -2.48 -0.34
CA TRP A 561 -15.82 -2.33 1.09
C TRP A 561 -16.80 -1.31 1.66
N GLU A 562 -17.08 -1.47 2.94
CA GLU A 562 -18.10 -0.68 3.63
C GLU A 562 -17.52 0.06 4.81
N TRP A 563 -17.78 1.35 4.86
CA TRP A 563 -17.52 2.17 6.04
C TRP A 563 -18.24 1.65 7.28
N THR A 564 -17.51 1.54 8.37
CA THR A 564 -18.04 1.40 9.73
C THR A 564 -17.83 2.72 10.48
N GLU A 565 -18.57 2.94 11.57
CA GLU A 565 -18.32 4.13 12.40
C GLU A 565 -17.07 4.01 13.30
N SER A 566 -16.45 2.83 13.38
CA SER A 566 -15.39 2.57 14.35
C SER A 566 -14.10 3.32 14.01
N LYS A 567 -13.54 4.02 15.00
CA LYS A 567 -12.21 4.64 14.92
C LYS A 567 -11.13 3.55 15.01
N VAL A 568 -10.19 3.57 14.08
CA VAL A 568 -9.03 2.65 14.05
C VAL A 568 -7.77 3.52 13.99
N GLY A 569 -7.46 4.19 15.10
CA GLY A 569 -6.40 5.20 15.16
C GLY A 569 -6.84 6.61 14.76
N GLU A 570 -5.90 7.56 14.85
CA GLU A 570 -6.17 8.97 14.52
C GLU A 570 -6.46 9.19 13.03
N ALA A 571 -5.75 8.50 12.14
CA ALA A 571 -5.84 8.69 10.69
C ALA A 571 -6.95 7.89 9.99
N PHE A 572 -7.54 6.86 10.65
CA PHE A 572 -8.36 5.88 9.94
C PHE A 572 -9.73 5.59 10.56
N ARG A 573 -10.59 5.04 9.71
CA ARG A 573 -11.89 4.46 10.07
C ARG A 573 -11.95 3.03 9.59
N GLY A 574 -12.64 2.19 10.36
CA GLY A 574 -12.79 0.78 10.05
C GLY A 574 -13.63 0.58 8.79
N ILE A 575 -13.22 -0.39 7.99
CA ILE A 575 -13.98 -0.88 6.84
C ILE A 575 -14.14 -2.41 6.91
N ARG A 576 -15.23 -2.90 6.35
CA ARG A 576 -15.56 -4.34 6.30
C ARG A 576 -16.04 -4.76 4.91
N SER A 577 -15.91 -6.05 4.61
CA SER A 577 -16.39 -6.68 3.38
C SER A 577 -16.96 -8.05 3.72
N ASP A 578 -18.14 -8.35 3.17
CA ASP A 578 -18.87 -9.60 3.40
C ASP A 578 -18.34 -10.75 2.54
N SER A 579 -17.81 -10.49 1.35
CA SER A 579 -17.44 -11.56 0.41
C SER A 579 -16.14 -11.33 -0.37
N TRP A 580 -15.65 -10.11 -0.49
CA TRP A 580 -14.53 -9.79 -1.38
C TRP A 580 -13.22 -9.53 -0.63
N PHE A 581 -12.11 -10.09 -1.15
CA PHE A 581 -10.76 -9.84 -0.66
C PHE A 581 -9.72 -10.02 -1.78
N GLN A 582 -9.07 -8.95 -2.24
CA GLN A 582 -7.91 -8.94 -3.18
C GLN A 582 -8.07 -9.74 -4.50
N GLY A 583 -8.02 -9.07 -5.65
CA GLY A 583 -8.08 -9.74 -6.95
C GLY A 583 -9.25 -10.73 -7.07
N ASN A 584 -8.95 -12.00 -7.39
CA ASN A 584 -9.92 -13.10 -7.48
C ASN A 584 -10.16 -13.83 -6.16
N ASN A 585 -9.50 -13.45 -5.07
CA ASN A 585 -9.72 -14.08 -3.78
C ASN A 585 -11.03 -13.56 -3.16
N ARG A 586 -11.69 -14.43 -2.40
CA ARG A 586 -12.84 -14.08 -1.56
C ARG A 586 -12.46 -14.52 -0.15
N GLN A 587 -12.40 -13.58 0.78
CA GLN A 587 -12.29 -13.90 2.20
C GLN A 587 -13.48 -13.24 2.88
N ALA A 588 -14.31 -14.05 3.53
CA ALA A 588 -15.27 -13.50 4.45
C ALA A 588 -14.49 -12.86 5.62
N ALA A 589 -14.74 -11.58 5.91
CA ALA A 589 -14.30 -10.89 7.12
C ALA A 589 -12.90 -10.29 7.15
N GLY A 590 -12.43 -9.66 6.06
CA GLY A 590 -11.30 -8.73 6.19
C GLY A 590 -11.66 -7.58 7.14
N ARG A 591 -11.00 -7.48 8.31
CA ARG A 591 -10.97 -6.22 9.07
C ARG A 591 -9.88 -5.37 8.44
N TYR A 592 -10.26 -4.24 7.86
CA TYR A 592 -9.33 -3.24 7.36
C TYR A 592 -9.73 -1.85 7.82
N TYR A 593 -8.92 -0.87 7.47
CA TYR A 593 -9.20 0.53 7.71
C TYR A 593 -8.62 1.36 6.57
N SER A 594 -9.18 2.54 6.38
CA SER A 594 -8.80 3.46 5.32
C SER A 594 -8.97 4.89 5.80
N ASN A 595 -8.36 5.84 5.10
CA ASN A 595 -8.47 7.27 5.42
C ASN A 595 -9.92 7.73 5.17
N PRO A 596 -10.56 8.43 6.12
CA PRO A 596 -11.98 8.78 6.03
C PRO A 596 -12.32 9.74 4.88
N ASP A 597 -11.32 10.47 4.37
CA ASP A 597 -11.43 11.42 3.26
C ASP A 597 -11.39 10.73 1.87
N LEU A 598 -11.05 9.43 1.78
CA LEU A 598 -10.90 8.75 0.49
C LEU A 598 -12.26 8.38 -0.14
N GLU A 599 -12.43 8.80 -1.40
CA GLU A 599 -13.57 8.47 -2.25
C GLU A 599 -13.11 7.52 -3.36
N LEU A 600 -13.27 6.21 -3.17
CA LEU A 600 -12.81 5.20 -4.13
C LEU A 600 -13.97 4.40 -4.72
N GLY A 601 -13.78 3.90 -5.95
CA GLY A 601 -14.82 3.15 -6.68
C GLY A 601 -15.25 1.83 -6.03
N HIS A 602 -14.54 1.38 -5.01
CA HIS A 602 -14.78 0.17 -4.23
C HIS A 602 -15.02 0.47 -2.74
N LEU A 603 -15.34 1.73 -2.41
CA LEU A 603 -15.78 2.16 -1.07
C LEU A 603 -17.23 2.63 -1.14
N GLY A 604 -18.08 1.99 -0.33
CA GLY A 604 -19.46 2.36 -0.11
C GLY A 604 -19.83 2.21 1.37
N PHE A 605 -21.11 2.06 1.67
CA PHE A 605 -21.58 1.92 3.06
C PHE A 605 -22.97 1.29 3.14
N ARG A 606 -23.31 0.83 4.35
CA ARG A 606 -24.66 0.38 4.72
C ARG A 606 -25.13 1.09 5.98
N VAL A 607 -26.44 1.05 6.23
CA VAL A 607 -27.07 1.77 7.35
C VAL A 607 -27.71 0.79 8.31
N ALA A 608 -27.45 0.97 9.60
CA ALA A 608 -28.15 0.34 10.70
C ALA A 608 -29.07 1.34 11.42
N ARG A 609 -30.03 0.82 12.20
CA ARG A 609 -31.00 1.59 12.96
C ARG A 609 -31.45 0.89 14.23
N GLY A 610 -31.98 1.64 15.18
CA GLY A 610 -32.69 1.07 16.33
C GLY A 610 -33.98 0.35 15.91
N LEU A 611 -34.53 -0.50 16.79
CA LEU A 611 -35.78 -1.22 16.52
C LEU A 611 -36.95 -0.25 16.29
N VAL A 612 -37.69 -0.44 15.21
CA VAL A 612 -38.93 0.30 14.94
C VAL A 612 -40.07 -0.35 15.73
N LYS A 613 -40.76 0.41 16.60
CA LYS A 613 -41.94 -0.08 17.33
C LYS A 613 -43.13 -0.18 16.37
N SER A 614 -44.00 -1.18 16.54
CA SER A 614 -45.19 -1.38 15.69
C SER A 614 -46.19 -0.21 15.70
N SER A 615 -46.13 0.66 16.71
CA SER A 615 -46.91 1.90 16.80
C SER A 615 -46.29 3.08 16.03
N ASP A 616 -45.01 3.01 15.67
CA ASP A 616 -44.32 4.00 14.83
C ASP A 616 -44.59 3.71 13.36
N LYS A 617 -45.84 3.96 12.91
CA LYS A 617 -46.18 4.03 11.48
C LYS A 617 -45.56 5.23 10.76
N ASN A 618 -44.68 5.98 11.41
CA ASN A 618 -43.86 6.99 10.75
C ASN A 618 -42.55 6.35 10.29
N ALA A 619 -42.64 5.55 9.22
CA ALA A 619 -41.56 5.52 8.24
C ALA A 619 -41.17 6.97 7.93
N VAL A 620 -39.88 7.23 7.74
CA VAL A 620 -39.35 8.56 7.45
C VAL A 620 -40.17 9.19 6.33
N ASN A 621 -41.04 10.15 6.66
CA ASN A 621 -41.92 10.75 5.65
C ASN A 621 -41.15 11.82 4.86
N GLU A 622 -41.54 12.03 3.62
CA GLU A 622 -40.84 12.92 2.68
C GLU A 622 -40.67 14.35 3.23
N LYS A 623 -41.69 14.88 3.91
CA LYS A 623 -41.66 16.19 4.56
C LYS A 623 -40.58 16.29 5.64
N SER A 624 -40.33 15.21 6.38
CA SER A 624 -39.28 15.16 7.40
C SER A 624 -37.88 15.12 6.78
N LEU A 625 -37.69 14.42 5.67
CA LEU A 625 -36.44 14.41 4.91
C LEU A 625 -36.13 15.77 4.31
N GLN A 626 -37.13 16.39 3.67
CA GLN A 626 -37.00 17.74 3.11
C GLN A 626 -36.60 18.76 4.18
N ASN A 627 -37.21 18.71 5.37
CA ASN A 627 -36.87 19.62 6.47
C ASN A 627 -35.44 19.42 6.99
N ARG A 628 -34.96 18.17 7.08
CA ARG A 628 -33.58 17.88 7.52
C ARG A 628 -32.56 18.27 6.48
N ALA A 629 -32.87 18.07 5.19
CA ALA A 629 -32.01 18.43 4.08
C ALA A 629 -31.62 19.92 4.07
N ARG A 630 -32.48 20.81 4.60
CA ARG A 630 -32.17 22.25 4.77
C ARG A 630 -30.92 22.53 5.60
N LYS A 631 -30.51 21.60 6.48
CA LYS A 631 -29.31 21.77 7.31
C LYS A 631 -28.01 21.59 6.53
N PHE A 632 -28.06 20.93 5.37
CA PHE A 632 -26.89 20.66 4.51
C PHE A 632 -26.62 21.79 3.51
N ARG A 633 -27.59 22.71 3.34
CA ARG A 633 -27.54 23.84 2.41
C ARG A 633 -26.98 25.12 3.04
N ARG A 634 -26.58 25.06 4.31
CA ARG A 634 -26.12 26.20 5.10
C ARG A 634 -24.62 26.17 5.29
#